data_AF-A0A6C0HHV6-F1
#
_entry.id   AF-A0A6C0HHV6-F1
#
_cell.length_a   1.000
_cell.length_b   1.000
_cell.length_c   1.000
_cell.angle_alpha   90.00
_cell.angle_beta   90.00
_cell.angle_gamma   90.00
#
_symmetry.space_group_name_H-M   'P 1'
#
loop_
_entity.id
_entity.type
_entity.pdbx_description
1 polymer ?
#
loop_
_entity_poly.entity_id
_entity_poly.type
_entity_poly.pdbx_seq_one_letter_code
_entity_poly.pdbx_strand_id
1 'polypeptide(L)'
;MNDIWVFDKRVNFIAKDTERILDTTKSSVILQDFDISIELLNYYLGEMAYLDRIMVQLIESRRQRRTITQREEDAIRDFAIKRSELVAHLKKSLDTVEKRRKVIAKISASMTKRSNSKTEKKSPKSSPKGSPKNSTRKVVISNDMASSTQKIEKDLNKERIELEKAQLRMEKEREQQEKLLAKEREKQEKLLAKEREKQEKLLAKDREKQEKLLAKEREKLEKEKEKLAKEQEKQAKSAAKSPPKEIERAIKKQAGPETNEQLLKDRVATFVFKKEEFRSLSNFWPCLVSIVDGEQVYQYSSGEHAFHGEKYRRLAKHSKDAARQTELHDYSKQFLRCNDGGMSALDAKRKGGKGGLRLSEPELKLWDKVSLDVQREISTWKVNTIPMVRQDLLNTGTRILVHSAMRTSEKDMVKKFWEGKAIVNEHGEIVVLGGNWLGKIWMEVRDKL
;
A
#
# COMPACT_ATOMS: atom_id res chain seq x y z
N MET A 1 -16.90 -0.01 18.98
CA MET A 1 -15.81 0.89 19.43
C MET A 1 -14.45 0.49 18.86
N ASN A 2 -14.09 -0.80 18.77
CA ASN A 2 -12.78 -1.24 18.27
C ASN A 2 -12.39 -0.65 16.92
N ASP A 3 -13.33 -0.52 15.98
CA ASP A 3 -13.01 0.04 14.65
C ASP A 3 -12.51 1.49 14.71
N ILE A 4 -13.17 2.38 15.46
CA ILE A 4 -12.80 3.81 15.58
C ILE A 4 -11.38 3.95 16.16
N TRP A 5 -11.02 3.09 17.11
CA TRP A 5 -9.69 3.09 17.71
C TRP A 5 -8.58 2.70 16.73
N VAL A 6 -8.85 1.81 15.76
CA VAL A 6 -7.90 1.49 14.69
C VAL A 6 -7.64 2.72 13.82
N PHE A 7 -8.69 3.49 13.48
CA PHE A 7 -8.53 4.73 12.74
C PHE A 7 -7.74 5.78 13.53
N ASP A 8 -8.02 5.95 14.83
CA ASP A 8 -7.30 6.89 15.70
C ASP A 8 -5.81 6.54 15.79
N LYS A 9 -5.47 5.25 15.94
CA LYS A 9 -4.07 4.80 15.89
C LYS A 9 -3.38 5.16 14.58
N ARG A 10 -4.06 5.01 13.45
CA ARG A 10 -3.49 5.34 12.14
C ARG A 10 -3.28 6.85 11.97
N VAL A 11 -4.24 7.66 12.40
CA VAL A 11 -4.12 9.14 12.43
C VAL A 11 -2.93 9.57 13.29
N ASN A 12 -2.78 9.00 14.49
CA ASN A 12 -1.66 9.31 15.39
C ASN A 12 -0.30 8.90 14.81
N PHE A 13 -0.23 7.76 14.12
CA PHE A 13 0.98 7.35 13.40
C PHE A 13 1.36 8.37 12.32
N ILE A 14 0.41 8.78 11.49
CA ILE A 14 0.65 9.73 10.39
C ILE A 14 1.07 11.11 10.93
N ALA A 15 0.46 11.57 12.03
CA ALA A 15 0.87 12.80 12.70
C ALA A 15 2.34 12.75 13.15
N LYS A 16 2.74 11.69 13.85
CA LYS A 16 4.13 11.51 14.29
C LYS A 16 5.11 11.42 13.13
N ASP A 17 4.75 10.69 12.08
CA ASP A 17 5.65 10.53 10.94
C ASP A 17 5.80 11.83 10.14
N THR A 18 4.75 12.66 10.08
CA THR A 18 4.82 13.99 9.48
C THR A 18 5.87 14.87 10.17
N GLU A 19 5.91 14.84 11.51
CA GLU A 19 6.94 15.57 12.27
C GLU A 19 8.36 15.06 11.98
N ARG A 20 8.53 13.73 11.83
CA ARG A 20 9.81 13.13 11.44
C ARG A 20 10.27 13.58 10.05
N ILE A 21 9.36 13.63 9.08
CA ILE A 21 9.63 14.14 7.72
C ILE A 21 10.06 15.61 7.78
N LEU A 22 9.35 16.44 8.55
CA LEU A 22 9.71 17.85 8.72
C LEU A 22 11.08 18.03 9.34
N ASP A 23 11.44 17.20 10.33
CA ASP A 23 12.73 17.27 10.98
C ASP A 23 13.87 16.88 10.04
N THR A 24 13.69 15.78 9.29
CA THR A 24 14.65 15.30 8.29
C THR A 24 14.90 16.35 7.21
N THR A 25 13.85 17.02 6.75
CA THR A 25 13.93 18.07 5.71
C THR A 25 14.44 19.42 6.22
N LYS A 26 14.62 19.62 7.54
CA LYS A 26 15.25 20.85 8.08
C LYS A 26 16.75 20.87 7.78
N SER A 27 17.41 19.73 7.91
CA SER A 27 18.87 19.62 7.76
C SER A 27 19.31 19.11 6.40
N SER A 28 18.41 18.58 5.57
CA SER A 28 18.79 18.05 4.27
C SER A 28 19.19 19.14 3.28
N VAL A 29 20.26 18.86 2.54
CA VAL A 29 20.73 19.62 1.39
C VAL A 29 20.61 18.82 0.08
N ILE A 30 20.07 17.61 0.16
CA ILE A 30 19.96 16.67 -0.96
C ILE A 30 18.56 16.78 -1.54
N LEU A 31 18.45 17.14 -2.83
CA LEU A 31 17.15 17.33 -3.49
C LEU A 31 16.26 16.07 -3.45
N GLN A 32 16.87 14.89 -3.55
CA GLN A 32 16.17 13.61 -3.52
C GLN A 32 15.40 13.40 -2.20
N ASP A 33 15.94 13.84 -1.06
CA ASP A 33 15.25 13.70 0.23
C ASP A 33 13.96 14.53 0.27
N PHE A 34 13.96 15.69 -0.38
CA PHE A 34 12.75 16.52 -0.51
C PHE A 34 11.72 15.88 -1.44
N ASP A 35 12.15 15.28 -2.56
CA ASP A 35 11.25 14.60 -3.49
C ASP A 35 10.54 13.42 -2.81
N ILE A 36 11.30 12.58 -2.08
CA ILE A 36 10.75 11.47 -1.28
C ILE A 36 9.78 11.97 -0.21
N SER A 37 10.14 13.04 0.49
CA SER A 37 9.29 13.64 1.53
C SER A 37 7.97 14.16 0.95
N ILE A 38 8.00 14.79 -0.22
CA ILE A 38 6.81 15.29 -0.92
C ILE A 38 5.91 14.12 -1.34
N GLU A 39 6.48 13.06 -1.90
CA GLU A 39 5.73 11.87 -2.29
C GLU A 39 5.02 11.24 -1.08
N LEU A 40 5.72 11.09 0.05
CA LEU A 40 5.18 10.52 1.28
C LEU A 40 4.06 11.39 1.89
N LEU A 41 4.22 12.72 1.90
CA LEU A 41 3.17 13.63 2.38
C LEU A 41 1.92 13.59 1.49
N ASN A 42 2.08 13.51 0.17
CA ASN A 42 0.97 13.34 -0.76
C ASN A 42 0.27 11.99 -0.57
N TYR A 43 1.03 10.92 -0.34
CA TYR A 43 0.49 9.62 0.02
C TYR A 43 -0.38 9.71 1.29
N TYR A 44 0.09 10.37 2.35
CA TYR A 44 -0.68 10.57 3.57
C TYR A 44 -1.94 11.41 3.38
N LEU A 45 -1.92 12.42 2.52
CA LEU A 45 -3.13 13.16 2.15
C LEU A 45 -4.15 12.26 1.44
N GLY A 46 -3.70 11.40 0.52
CA GLY A 46 -4.54 10.41 -0.14
C GLY A 46 -5.11 9.38 0.84
N GLU A 47 -4.30 8.93 1.79
CA GLU A 47 -4.71 7.99 2.84
C GLU A 47 -5.77 8.61 3.76
N MET A 48 -5.61 9.89 4.17
CA MET A 48 -6.64 10.58 4.96
C MET A 48 -7.99 10.65 4.25
N ALA A 49 -8.00 10.90 2.94
CA ALA A 49 -9.22 10.89 2.14
C ALA A 49 -9.83 9.47 2.01
N TYR A 50 -8.99 8.43 2.01
CA TYR A 50 -9.46 7.05 2.06
C TYR A 50 -10.09 6.71 3.41
N LEU A 51 -9.42 7.03 4.53
CA LEU A 51 -9.95 6.77 5.87
C LEU A 51 -11.29 7.49 6.10
N ASP A 52 -11.43 8.71 5.58
CA ASP A 52 -12.70 9.45 5.63
C ASP A 52 -13.84 8.68 4.95
N ARG A 53 -13.62 8.18 3.73
CA ARG A 53 -14.62 7.39 3.01
C ARG A 53 -15.00 6.11 3.74
N ILE A 54 -14.03 5.38 4.29
CA ILE A 54 -14.30 4.15 5.05
C ILE A 54 -15.07 4.46 6.34
N MET A 55 -14.75 5.56 7.01
CA MET A 55 -15.46 5.99 8.21
C MET A 55 -16.90 6.35 7.92
N VAL A 56 -17.18 7.08 6.84
CA VAL A 56 -18.55 7.38 6.41
C VAL A 56 -19.34 6.08 6.16
N GLN A 57 -18.77 5.14 5.40
CA GLN A 57 -19.40 3.84 5.13
C GLN A 57 -19.67 3.03 6.41
N LEU A 58 -18.72 3.03 7.35
CA LEU A 58 -18.87 2.35 8.63
C LEU A 58 -20.01 2.95 9.46
N ILE A 59 -20.11 4.28 9.50
CA ILE A 59 -21.16 5.01 10.22
C ILE A 59 -22.52 4.69 9.60
N GLU A 60 -22.65 4.78 8.28
CA GLU A 60 -23.89 4.44 7.56
C GLU A 60 -24.32 2.99 7.80
N SER A 61 -23.38 2.05 7.66
CA SER A 61 -23.63 0.63 7.93
C SER A 61 -24.04 0.36 9.38
N ARG A 62 -23.55 1.16 10.34
CA ARG A 62 -23.98 1.07 11.74
C ARG A 62 -25.37 1.66 11.94
N ARG A 63 -25.67 2.83 11.37
CA ARG A 63 -27.01 3.46 11.43
C ARG A 63 -28.10 2.53 10.89
N GLN A 64 -27.79 1.79 9.83
CA GLN A 64 -28.72 0.80 9.27
C GLN A 64 -29.00 -0.39 10.21
N ARG A 65 -28.03 -0.74 11.07
CA ARG A 65 -28.12 -1.92 11.95
C ARG A 65 -28.65 -1.58 13.34
N ARG A 66 -28.31 -0.41 13.87
CA ARG A 66 -28.79 0.07 15.18
C ARG A 66 -28.62 1.58 15.33
N THR A 67 -29.35 2.12 16.30
CA THR A 67 -29.13 3.48 16.78
C THR A 67 -27.69 3.64 17.30
N ILE A 68 -27.03 4.71 16.86
CA ILE A 68 -25.71 5.08 17.35
C ILE A 68 -25.88 5.68 18.75
N THR A 69 -25.06 5.24 19.70
CA THR A 69 -25.10 5.79 21.07
C THR A 69 -24.44 7.16 21.12
N GLN A 70 -24.82 8.03 22.05
CA GLN A 70 -24.20 9.36 22.21
C GLN A 70 -22.67 9.27 22.31
N ARG A 71 -22.17 8.32 23.11
CA ARG A 71 -20.73 8.07 23.25
C ARG A 71 -20.03 7.71 21.92
N GLU A 72 -20.72 7.01 21.01
CA GLU A 72 -20.19 6.73 19.67
C GLU A 72 -20.22 7.95 18.78
N GLU A 73 -21.25 8.80 18.88
CA GLU A 73 -21.30 10.09 18.16
C GLU A 73 -20.17 11.02 18.60
N ASP A 74 -19.90 11.09 19.90
CA ASP A 74 -18.81 11.88 20.45
C ASP A 74 -17.45 11.37 19.93
N ALA A 75 -17.23 10.04 19.96
CA ALA A 75 -16.01 9.44 19.41
C ALA A 75 -15.83 9.67 17.90
N ILE A 76 -16.92 9.65 17.12
CA ILE A 76 -16.90 9.97 15.69
C ILE A 76 -16.55 11.44 15.48
N ARG A 77 -17.12 12.34 16.29
CA ARG A 77 -16.85 13.78 16.24
C ARG A 77 -15.40 14.10 16.57
N ASP A 78 -14.88 13.54 17.65
CA ASP A 78 -13.48 13.69 18.07
C ASP A 78 -12.52 13.21 16.99
N PHE A 79 -12.82 12.05 16.38
CA PHE A 79 -12.03 11.53 15.26
C PHE A 79 -12.06 12.49 14.06
N ALA A 80 -13.23 13.01 13.70
CA ALA A 80 -13.39 13.93 12.57
C ALA A 80 -12.59 15.23 12.78
N ILE A 81 -12.59 15.77 14.01
CA ILE A 81 -11.81 16.95 14.40
C ILE A 81 -10.31 16.67 14.25
N LYS A 82 -9.80 15.62 14.93
CA LYS A 82 -8.39 15.23 14.87
C LYS A 82 -7.90 15.02 13.43
N ARG A 83 -8.70 14.34 12.61
CA ARG A 83 -8.38 14.10 11.21
C ARG A 83 -8.33 15.40 10.41
N SER A 84 -9.29 16.31 10.62
CA SER A 84 -9.32 17.61 9.93
C SER A 84 -8.07 18.44 10.26
N GLU A 85 -7.70 18.48 11.54
CA GLU A 85 -6.47 19.14 12.02
C GLU A 85 -5.22 18.53 11.38
N LEU A 86 -5.14 17.20 11.33
CA LEU A 86 -4.02 16.51 10.70
C LEU A 86 -3.94 16.79 9.19
N VAL A 87 -5.06 16.81 8.48
CA VAL A 87 -5.08 17.17 7.04
C VAL A 87 -4.59 18.60 6.82
N ALA A 88 -4.99 19.54 7.67
CA ALA A 88 -4.50 20.91 7.61
C ALA A 88 -2.97 20.97 7.88
N HIS A 89 -2.51 20.23 8.89
CA HIS A 89 -1.08 20.11 9.21
C HIS A 89 -0.29 19.51 8.04
N LEU A 90 -0.72 18.39 7.46
CA LEU A 90 -0.09 17.75 6.29
C LEU A 90 0.04 18.72 5.11
N LYS A 91 -1.01 19.48 4.79
CA LYS A 91 -0.97 20.48 3.70
C LYS A 91 0.05 21.58 3.97
N LYS A 92 0.13 22.06 5.22
CA LYS A 92 1.12 23.06 5.63
C LYS A 92 2.54 22.51 5.56
N SER A 93 2.74 21.26 5.98
CA SER A 93 4.01 20.55 5.91
C SER A 93 4.47 20.37 4.48
N LEU A 94 3.57 19.97 3.58
CA LEU A 94 3.84 19.84 2.14
C LEU A 94 4.31 21.15 1.53
N ASP A 95 3.56 22.25 1.73
CA ASP A 95 3.96 23.59 1.25
C ASP A 95 5.33 24.02 1.81
N THR A 96 5.61 23.70 3.08
CA THR A 96 6.90 23.99 3.71
C THR A 96 8.06 23.23 3.03
N VAL A 97 7.89 21.93 2.79
CA VAL A 97 8.90 21.07 2.13
C VAL A 97 9.11 21.51 0.68
N GLU A 98 8.04 21.82 -0.05
CA GLU A 98 8.14 22.32 -1.44
C GLU A 98 8.88 23.65 -1.54
N LYS A 99 8.64 24.58 -0.61
CA LYS A 99 9.35 25.87 -0.55
C LYS A 99 10.84 25.66 -0.30
N ARG A 100 11.21 24.79 0.65
CA ARG A 100 12.63 24.48 0.92
C ARG A 100 13.30 23.82 -0.27
N ARG A 101 12.65 22.83 -0.89
CA ARG A 101 13.14 22.19 -2.12
C ARG A 101 13.48 23.21 -3.20
N LYS A 102 12.58 24.19 -3.45
CA LYS A 102 12.82 25.26 -4.44
C LYS A 102 14.03 26.11 -4.10
N VAL A 103 14.27 26.42 -2.81
CA VAL A 103 15.46 27.16 -2.37
C VAL A 103 16.74 26.35 -2.61
N ILE A 104 16.76 25.08 -2.18
CA ILE A 104 17.91 24.19 -2.40
C ILE A 104 18.20 24.02 -3.89
N ALA A 105 17.19 23.83 -4.72
CA ALA A 105 17.36 23.70 -6.17
C ALA A 105 18.01 24.95 -6.81
N LYS A 106 17.61 26.15 -6.36
CA LYS A 106 18.24 27.42 -6.80
C LYS A 106 19.71 27.50 -6.37
N ILE A 107 20.02 27.09 -5.14
CA ILE A 107 21.40 27.06 -4.63
C ILE A 107 22.24 26.09 -5.46
N SER A 108 21.78 24.85 -5.67
CA SER A 108 22.47 23.84 -6.48
C SER A 108 22.74 24.35 -7.90
N ALA A 109 21.74 24.94 -8.57
CA ALA A 109 21.89 25.49 -9.91
C ALA A 109 22.92 26.63 -9.97
N SER A 110 22.97 27.49 -8.94
CA SER A 110 23.95 28.59 -8.88
C SER A 110 25.39 28.08 -8.72
N MET A 111 25.58 26.99 -7.96
CA MET A 111 26.88 26.36 -7.76
C MET A 111 27.39 25.70 -9.05
N THR A 112 26.52 25.01 -9.80
CA THR A 112 26.85 24.42 -11.11
C THR A 112 27.22 25.48 -12.16
N LYS A 113 26.55 26.65 -12.16
CA LYS A 113 26.93 27.76 -13.06
C LYS A 113 28.33 28.31 -12.74
N ARG A 114 28.67 28.43 -11.45
CA ARG A 114 30.00 28.92 -11.03
C ARG A 114 31.12 27.94 -11.40
N SER A 115 30.91 26.63 -11.23
CA SER A 115 31.92 25.62 -11.60
C SER A 115 32.24 25.65 -13.10
N ASN A 116 31.23 25.83 -13.95
CA ASN A 116 31.43 25.83 -15.40
C ASN A 116 32.06 27.14 -15.92
N SER A 117 31.85 28.27 -15.23
CA SER A 117 32.45 29.56 -15.61
C SER A 117 33.95 29.68 -15.31
N LYS A 118 34.52 28.77 -14.51
CA LYS A 118 35.92 28.85 -14.06
C LYS A 118 36.91 28.09 -14.94
N THR A 119 36.43 27.30 -15.91
CA THR A 119 37.27 26.42 -16.74
C THR A 119 37.74 27.03 -18.06
N GLU A 120 37.37 28.28 -18.39
CA GLU A 120 37.77 28.96 -19.64
C GLU A 120 38.83 30.06 -19.48
N LYS A 121 39.40 30.25 -18.28
CA LYS A 121 40.51 31.21 -18.12
C LYS A 121 41.87 30.54 -18.35
N LYS A 122 42.42 30.83 -19.54
CA LYS A 122 43.82 30.62 -19.96
C LYS A 122 44.81 30.71 -18.80
N SER A 123 45.67 29.69 -18.76
CA SER A 123 46.86 29.56 -17.92
C SER A 123 47.71 30.83 -17.93
N PRO A 124 47.94 31.50 -16.80
CA PRO A 124 48.98 32.51 -16.69
C PRO A 124 50.32 31.82 -16.40
N LYS A 125 51.33 32.20 -17.19
CA LYS A 125 52.73 31.84 -16.99
C LYS A 125 53.21 32.28 -15.60
N SER A 126 53.99 31.40 -15.01
CA SER A 126 54.72 31.55 -13.76
C SER A 126 55.74 32.69 -13.78
N SER A 127 55.86 33.41 -12.67
CA SER A 127 57.07 34.09 -12.19
C SER A 127 56.94 34.39 -10.68
N PRO A 128 57.95 34.12 -9.84
CA PRO A 128 57.89 34.31 -8.39
C PRO A 128 58.65 35.58 -7.94
N LYS A 129 58.17 36.24 -6.87
CA LYS A 129 58.93 36.88 -5.76
C LYS A 129 58.13 38.01 -5.09
N GLY A 130 58.21 38.07 -3.75
CA GLY A 130 58.03 39.33 -3.01
C GLY A 130 57.21 39.21 -1.73
N SER A 131 57.89 39.00 -0.60
CA SER A 131 57.37 39.07 0.78
C SER A 131 56.88 40.49 1.15
N PRO A 132 55.85 40.67 2.00
CA PRO A 132 55.56 41.97 2.60
C PRO A 132 56.15 42.07 4.03
N LYS A 133 56.91 43.15 4.23
CA LYS A 133 57.44 43.60 5.53
C LYS A 133 56.36 44.30 6.37
N ASN A 134 56.40 44.03 7.67
CA ASN A 134 55.73 44.80 8.73
C ASN A 134 56.07 46.30 8.65
N SER A 135 55.05 47.16 8.74
CA SER A 135 55.20 48.60 8.95
C SER A 135 54.17 49.07 9.99
N THR A 136 54.67 49.32 11.20
CA THR A 136 53.93 49.88 12.34
C THR A 136 53.69 51.37 12.07
N ARG A 137 52.44 51.77 11.86
CA ARG A 137 52.06 53.19 11.65
C ARG A 137 51.46 53.76 12.94
N LYS A 138 52.16 54.74 13.53
CA LYS A 138 51.70 55.57 14.64
C LYS A 138 50.38 56.28 14.28
N VAL A 139 49.38 56.14 15.14
CA VAL A 139 48.12 56.87 15.10
C VAL A 139 48.30 58.19 15.85
N VAL A 140 48.12 59.30 15.13
CA VAL A 140 47.92 60.64 15.71
C VAL A 140 46.42 60.87 15.77
N ILE A 141 45.87 60.98 16.98
CA ILE A 141 44.47 61.32 17.22
C ILE A 141 44.42 62.83 17.41
N SER A 142 43.79 63.53 16.46
CA SER A 142 43.43 64.95 16.59
C SER A 142 41.96 65.13 16.24
N ASN A 143 41.26 65.90 17.09
CA ASN A 143 39.87 66.35 17.06
C ASN A 143 39.25 66.59 15.67
N ASP A 144 38.42 65.66 15.18
CA ASP A 144 37.61 65.86 13.96
C ASP A 144 36.24 65.14 13.99
N MET A 145 35.63 65.02 15.18
CA MET A 145 34.40 64.22 15.38
C MET A 145 33.14 64.84 14.77
N ALA A 146 33.08 66.15 14.56
CA ALA A 146 31.87 66.84 14.05
C ALA A 146 31.74 66.81 12.51
N SER A 147 32.87 66.74 11.79
CA SER A 147 32.91 66.57 10.33
C SER A 147 32.56 65.12 9.93
N SER A 148 32.96 64.16 10.77
CA SER A 148 32.74 62.73 10.56
C SER A 148 31.25 62.36 10.62
N THR A 149 30.48 62.93 11.55
CA THR A 149 29.05 62.61 11.74
C THR A 149 28.18 63.05 10.56
N GLN A 150 28.42 64.23 9.98
CA GLN A 150 27.68 64.69 8.78
C GLN A 150 27.96 63.84 7.55
N LYS A 151 29.18 63.28 7.44
CA LYS A 151 29.53 62.37 6.36
C LYS A 151 28.83 61.02 6.50
N ILE A 152 28.80 60.47 7.72
CA ILE A 152 28.09 59.23 8.05
C ILE A 152 26.59 59.35 7.74
N GLU A 153 25.96 60.47 8.10
CA GLU A 153 24.52 60.67 7.86
C GLU A 153 24.18 60.74 6.35
N LYS A 154 25.02 61.41 5.54
CA LYS A 154 24.86 61.43 4.08
C LYS A 154 25.02 60.05 3.46
N ASP A 155 25.99 59.27 3.93
CA ASP A 155 26.23 57.91 3.43
C ASP A 155 25.07 56.96 3.79
N LEU A 156 24.54 57.05 5.02
CA LEU A 156 23.36 56.28 5.44
C LEU A 156 22.10 56.64 4.64
N ASN A 157 21.89 57.93 4.34
CA ASN A 157 20.74 58.36 3.55
C ASN A 157 20.85 57.86 2.09
N LYS A 158 22.07 57.86 1.53
CA LYS A 158 22.34 57.29 0.19
C LYS A 158 22.09 55.78 0.16
N GLU A 159 22.51 55.05 1.19
CA GLU A 159 22.29 53.61 1.31
C GLU A 159 20.79 53.27 1.42
N ARG A 160 20.02 54.07 2.19
CA ARG A 160 18.57 53.91 2.30
C ARG A 160 17.86 54.04 0.94
N ILE A 161 18.25 55.03 0.14
CA ILE A 161 17.68 55.26 -1.20
C ILE A 161 18.02 54.10 -2.14
N GLU A 162 19.24 53.57 -2.10
CA GLU A 162 19.63 52.42 -2.92
C GLU A 162 18.90 51.13 -2.50
N LEU A 163 18.68 50.93 -1.20
CA LEU A 163 17.90 49.82 -0.68
C LEU A 163 16.44 49.88 -1.15
N GLU A 164 15.82 51.06 -1.11
CA GLU A 164 14.45 51.28 -1.58
C GLU A 164 14.32 51.00 -3.09
N LYS A 165 15.27 51.47 -3.91
CA LYS A 165 15.32 51.14 -5.34
C LYS A 165 15.49 49.65 -5.59
N ALA A 166 16.30 48.95 -4.79
CA ALA A 166 16.50 47.51 -4.90
C ALA A 166 15.22 46.74 -4.57
N GLN A 167 14.50 47.16 -3.52
CA GLN A 167 13.19 46.58 -3.16
C GLN A 167 12.17 46.75 -4.28
N LEU A 168 12.07 47.95 -4.87
CA LEU A 168 11.16 48.22 -5.98
C LEU A 168 11.48 47.38 -7.23
N ARG A 169 12.76 47.12 -7.51
CA ARG A 169 13.18 46.22 -8.61
C ARG A 169 12.76 44.78 -8.35
N MET A 170 12.96 44.29 -7.13
CA MET A 170 12.55 42.93 -6.75
C MET A 170 11.03 42.76 -6.81
N GLU A 171 10.26 43.77 -6.42
CA GLU A 171 8.79 43.73 -6.50
C GLU A 171 8.30 43.66 -7.95
N LYS A 172 8.86 44.49 -8.84
CA LYS A 172 8.56 44.42 -10.29
C LYS A 172 8.92 43.06 -10.90
N GLU A 173 10.03 42.46 -10.48
CA GLU A 173 10.42 41.12 -10.96
C GLU A 173 9.45 40.04 -10.46
N ARG A 174 8.99 40.14 -9.20
CA ARG A 174 7.97 39.23 -8.65
C ARG A 174 6.65 39.34 -9.41
N GLU A 175 6.20 40.55 -9.71
CA GLU A 175 4.97 40.78 -10.47
C GLU A 175 5.06 40.19 -11.89
N GLN A 176 6.22 40.31 -12.55
CA GLN A 176 6.47 39.69 -13.86
C GLN A 176 6.46 38.16 -13.78
N GLN A 177 7.10 37.57 -12.76
CA GLN A 177 7.09 36.12 -12.55
C GLN A 177 5.68 35.59 -12.27
N GLU A 178 4.87 36.33 -11.51
CA GLU A 178 3.49 35.96 -11.21
C GLU A 178 2.60 35.99 -12.47
N LYS A 179 2.78 37.00 -13.34
CA LYS A 179 2.09 37.07 -14.64
C LYS A 179 2.45 35.89 -15.55
N LEU A 180 3.70 35.43 -15.55
CA LEU A 180 4.12 34.25 -16.31
C LEU A 180 3.51 32.97 -15.74
N LEU A 181 3.51 32.82 -14.42
CA LEU A 181 2.94 31.66 -13.73
C LEU A 181 1.42 31.56 -13.94
N ALA A 182 0.71 32.69 -13.93
CA ALA A 182 -0.71 32.76 -14.21
C ALA A 182 -1.04 32.27 -15.63
N LYS A 183 -0.28 32.73 -16.63
CA LYS A 183 -0.42 32.26 -18.03
C LYS A 183 -0.12 30.78 -18.19
N GLU A 184 0.83 30.24 -17.43
CA GLU A 184 1.14 28.81 -17.46
C GLU A 184 0.03 27.97 -16.83
N ARG A 185 -0.53 28.41 -15.70
CA ARG A 185 -1.70 27.75 -15.07
C ARG A 185 -2.91 27.72 -15.99
N GLU A 186 -3.21 28.83 -16.67
CA GLU A 186 -4.32 28.89 -17.63
C GLU A 186 -4.12 27.89 -18.81
N LYS A 187 -2.89 27.74 -19.30
CA LYS A 187 -2.56 26.75 -20.33
C LYS A 187 -2.73 25.31 -19.84
N GLN A 188 -2.27 25.02 -18.63
CA GLN A 188 -2.42 23.69 -18.02
C GLN A 188 -3.89 23.32 -17.80
N GLU A 189 -4.70 24.27 -17.33
CA GLU A 189 -6.13 24.07 -17.12
C GLU A 189 -6.87 23.77 -18.43
N LYS A 190 -6.54 24.48 -19.52
CA LYS A 190 -7.07 24.19 -20.87
C LYS A 190 -6.69 22.80 -21.38
N LEU A 191 -5.50 22.31 -21.06
CA LEU A 191 -5.07 20.95 -21.42
C LEU A 191 -5.83 19.89 -20.62
N LEU A 192 -5.95 20.08 -19.30
CA LEU A 192 -6.72 19.22 -18.40
C LEU A 192 -8.20 19.14 -18.81
N ALA A 193 -8.82 20.26 -19.19
CA ALA A 193 -10.20 20.27 -19.67
C ALA A 193 -10.38 19.43 -20.94
N LYS A 194 -9.46 19.56 -21.92
CA LYS A 194 -9.47 18.74 -23.14
C LYS A 194 -9.25 17.26 -22.87
N GLU A 195 -8.43 16.92 -21.88
CA GLU A 195 -8.19 15.53 -21.50
C GLU A 195 -9.41 14.90 -20.82
N ARG A 196 -10.06 15.64 -19.91
CA ARG A 196 -11.32 15.21 -19.27
C ARG A 196 -12.42 14.96 -20.31
N GLU A 197 -12.58 15.85 -21.29
CA GLU A 197 -13.55 15.68 -22.38
C GLU A 197 -13.27 14.41 -23.21
N LYS A 198 -12.00 14.11 -23.49
CA LYS A 198 -11.62 12.87 -24.19
C LYS A 198 -11.92 11.62 -23.37
N GLN A 199 -11.64 11.64 -22.07
CA GLN A 199 -11.92 10.52 -21.17
C GLN A 199 -13.43 10.27 -21.02
N GLU A 200 -14.23 11.33 -20.93
CA GLU A 200 -15.69 11.23 -20.84
C GLU A 200 -16.29 10.62 -22.12
N LYS A 201 -15.81 11.03 -23.30
CA LYS A 201 -16.20 10.42 -24.59
C LYS A 201 -15.85 8.93 -24.67
N LEU A 202 -14.72 8.51 -24.07
CA LEU A 202 -14.32 7.10 -24.04
C LEU A 202 -15.23 6.29 -23.11
N LEU A 203 -15.49 6.81 -21.91
CA LEU A 203 -16.40 6.19 -20.94
C LEU A 203 -17.83 6.04 -21.46
N ALA A 204 -18.33 7.03 -22.21
CA ALA A 204 -19.65 6.96 -22.84
C ALA A 204 -19.72 5.82 -23.87
N LYS A 205 -18.68 5.67 -24.71
CA LYS A 205 -18.59 4.56 -25.69
C LYS A 205 -18.51 3.19 -25.02
N ASP A 206 -17.81 3.08 -23.89
CA ASP A 206 -17.68 1.82 -23.16
C ASP A 206 -18.99 1.44 -22.46
N ARG A 207 -19.72 2.42 -21.90
CA ARG A 207 -21.08 2.19 -21.35
C ARG A 207 -22.04 1.70 -22.42
N GLU A 208 -22.03 2.31 -23.60
CA GLU A 208 -22.89 1.87 -24.72
C GLU A 208 -22.57 0.42 -25.16
N LYS A 209 -21.29 0.04 -25.20
CA LYS A 209 -20.88 -1.35 -25.50
C LYS A 209 -21.33 -2.33 -24.42
N GLN A 210 -21.21 -1.98 -23.15
CA GLN A 210 -21.65 -2.83 -22.03
C GLN A 210 -23.17 -3.02 -22.04
N GLU A 211 -23.94 -1.97 -22.32
CA GLU A 211 -25.39 -2.06 -22.40
C GLU A 211 -25.86 -2.96 -23.56
N LYS A 212 -25.20 -2.90 -24.72
CA LYS A 212 -25.46 -3.82 -25.85
C LYS A 212 -25.13 -5.27 -25.51
N LEU A 213 -24.11 -5.53 -24.70
CA LEU A 213 -23.79 -6.89 -24.23
C LEU A 213 -24.85 -7.42 -23.26
N LEU A 214 -25.25 -6.60 -22.28
CA LEU A 214 -26.29 -6.96 -21.31
C LEU A 214 -27.65 -7.21 -21.98
N ALA A 215 -28.00 -6.42 -23.00
CA ALA A 215 -29.23 -6.64 -23.78
C ALA A 215 -29.22 -8.00 -24.49
N LYS A 216 -28.10 -8.37 -25.13
CA LYS A 216 -27.93 -9.69 -25.79
C LYS A 216 -27.97 -10.84 -24.78
N GLU A 217 -27.44 -10.65 -23.58
CA GLU A 217 -27.45 -11.66 -22.52
C GLU A 217 -28.87 -11.88 -21.96
N ARG A 218 -29.62 -10.79 -21.75
CA ARG A 218 -31.04 -10.86 -21.35
C ARG A 218 -31.89 -11.60 -22.38
N GLU A 219 -31.70 -11.31 -23.67
CA GLU A 219 -32.42 -12.00 -24.75
C GLU A 219 -32.11 -13.51 -24.78
N LYS A 220 -30.85 -13.90 -24.53
CA LYS A 220 -30.46 -15.32 -24.43
C LYS A 220 -31.13 -16.01 -23.25
N LEU A 221 -31.10 -15.38 -22.07
CA LEU A 221 -31.73 -15.90 -20.86
C LEU A 221 -33.24 -16.06 -21.01
N GLU A 222 -33.90 -15.12 -21.70
CA GLU A 222 -35.34 -15.20 -21.97
C GLU A 222 -35.69 -16.37 -22.90
N LYS A 223 -34.90 -16.58 -23.97
CA LYS A 223 -35.05 -17.76 -24.85
C LYS A 223 -34.80 -19.07 -24.12
N GLU A 224 -33.86 -19.12 -23.18
CA GLU A 224 -33.63 -20.32 -22.35
C GLU A 224 -34.79 -20.58 -21.39
N LYS A 225 -35.32 -19.54 -20.74
CA LYS A 225 -36.51 -19.66 -19.88
C LYS A 225 -37.72 -20.16 -20.65
N GLU A 226 -37.94 -19.67 -21.86
CA GLU A 226 -39.06 -20.10 -22.71
C GLU A 226 -38.91 -21.58 -23.12
N LYS A 227 -37.69 -22.02 -23.45
CA LYS A 227 -37.40 -23.45 -23.73
C LYS A 227 -37.66 -24.32 -22.51
N LEU A 228 -37.20 -23.90 -21.33
CA LEU A 228 -37.39 -24.63 -20.08
C LEU A 228 -38.87 -24.75 -19.74
N ALA A 229 -39.65 -23.68 -19.93
CA ALA A 229 -41.10 -23.70 -19.70
C ALA A 229 -41.82 -24.68 -20.65
N LYS A 230 -41.47 -24.68 -21.95
CA LYS A 230 -42.01 -25.63 -22.93
C LYS A 230 -41.65 -27.09 -22.62
N GLU A 231 -40.45 -27.33 -22.10
CA GLU A 231 -40.00 -28.66 -21.70
C GLU A 231 -40.72 -29.15 -20.44
N GLN A 232 -40.91 -28.28 -19.44
CA GLN A 232 -41.70 -28.56 -18.24
C GLN A 232 -43.18 -28.85 -18.58
N GLU A 233 -43.77 -28.09 -19.50
CA GLU A 233 -45.15 -28.32 -19.96
C GLU A 233 -45.28 -29.68 -20.67
N LYS A 234 -44.30 -30.05 -21.50
CA LYS A 234 -44.25 -31.35 -22.18
C LYS A 234 -44.10 -32.51 -21.18
N GLN A 235 -43.26 -32.34 -20.16
CA GLN A 235 -43.10 -33.32 -19.08
C GLN A 235 -44.39 -33.49 -18.26
N ALA A 236 -45.09 -32.38 -17.94
CA ALA A 236 -46.36 -32.40 -17.24
C ALA A 236 -47.46 -33.14 -18.04
N LYS A 237 -47.52 -32.93 -19.36
CA LYS A 237 -48.46 -33.63 -20.25
C LYS A 237 -48.15 -35.12 -20.40
N SER A 238 -46.88 -35.54 -20.34
CA SER A 238 -46.51 -36.97 -20.33
C SER A 238 -46.77 -37.66 -18.98
N ALA A 239 -46.69 -36.93 -17.87
CA ALA A 239 -46.98 -37.47 -16.53
C ALA A 239 -48.49 -37.76 -16.33
N ALA A 240 -49.38 -37.11 -17.09
CA ALA A 240 -50.82 -37.29 -17.02
C ALA A 240 -51.35 -38.55 -17.75
N LYS A 241 -50.49 -39.35 -18.41
CA LYS A 241 -50.89 -40.49 -19.25
C LYS A 241 -50.42 -41.89 -18.79
N SER A 242 -49.76 -42.02 -17.65
CA SER A 242 -49.18 -43.31 -17.20
C SER A 242 -49.85 -43.85 -15.93
N PRO A 243 -50.05 -45.18 -15.80
CA PRO A 243 -50.74 -45.78 -14.65
C PRO A 243 -49.90 -45.72 -13.35
N PRO A 244 -50.53 -45.87 -12.16
CA PRO A 244 -49.97 -45.49 -10.85
C PRO A 244 -48.75 -46.27 -10.33
N LYS A 245 -48.08 -47.12 -11.13
CA LYS A 245 -46.93 -47.93 -10.69
C LYS A 245 -45.55 -47.44 -11.17
N GLU A 246 -45.48 -46.46 -12.08
CA GLU A 246 -44.18 -45.90 -12.54
C GLU A 246 -43.75 -44.61 -11.84
N ILE A 247 -44.68 -43.91 -11.18
CA ILE A 247 -44.40 -42.66 -10.45
C ILE A 247 -43.49 -42.92 -9.22
N GLU A 248 -43.62 -44.09 -8.60
CA GLU A 248 -42.79 -44.49 -7.45
C GLU A 248 -41.32 -44.78 -7.84
N ARG A 249 -41.06 -45.18 -9.09
CA ARG A 249 -39.69 -45.38 -9.63
C ARG A 249 -39.06 -44.08 -10.13
N ALA A 250 -39.85 -43.13 -10.62
CA ALA A 250 -39.35 -41.83 -11.08
C ALA A 250 -38.96 -40.90 -9.91
N ILE A 251 -39.72 -40.92 -8.81
CA ILE A 251 -39.40 -40.16 -7.59
C ILE A 251 -38.12 -40.70 -6.91
N LYS A 252 -37.84 -42.00 -7.02
CA LYS A 252 -36.59 -42.61 -6.51
C LYS A 252 -35.33 -42.27 -7.32
N LYS A 253 -35.46 -41.69 -8.52
CA LYS A 253 -34.33 -41.43 -9.44
C LYS A 253 -33.72 -40.03 -9.30
N GLN A 254 -34.36 -39.12 -8.57
CA GLN A 254 -33.84 -37.78 -8.28
C GLN A 254 -33.15 -37.67 -6.90
N ALA A 255 -33.10 -38.75 -6.12
CA ALA A 255 -32.40 -38.83 -4.83
C ALA A 255 -31.48 -40.06 -4.79
N GLY A 256 -30.61 -40.20 -5.81
CA GLY A 256 -29.48 -41.11 -5.70
C GLY A 256 -28.55 -40.65 -4.56
N PRO A 257 -27.86 -41.55 -3.84
CA PRO A 257 -26.88 -41.14 -2.85
C PRO A 257 -25.86 -40.21 -3.50
N GLU A 258 -25.65 -39.05 -2.88
CA GLU A 258 -24.69 -38.04 -3.32
C GLU A 258 -23.33 -38.71 -3.51
N THR A 259 -22.72 -38.58 -4.68
CA THR A 259 -21.41 -39.23 -4.92
C THR A 259 -20.35 -38.56 -4.06
N ASN A 260 -19.28 -39.28 -3.74
CA ASN A 260 -18.16 -38.73 -2.98
C ASN A 260 -17.58 -37.47 -3.64
N GLU A 261 -17.54 -37.40 -4.99
CA GLU A 261 -17.10 -36.20 -5.69
C GLU A 261 -18.05 -35.02 -5.48
N GLN A 262 -19.36 -35.26 -5.49
CA GLN A 262 -20.36 -34.22 -5.28
C GLN A 262 -20.30 -33.68 -3.85
N LEU A 263 -20.22 -34.57 -2.86
CA LEU A 263 -20.01 -34.20 -1.45
C LEU A 263 -18.77 -33.32 -1.25
N LEU A 264 -17.65 -33.70 -1.87
CA LEU A 264 -16.42 -32.91 -1.79
C LEU A 264 -16.57 -31.57 -2.49
N LYS A 265 -17.22 -31.51 -3.66
CA LYS A 265 -17.42 -30.26 -4.41
C LYS A 265 -18.29 -29.27 -3.64
N ASP A 266 -19.32 -29.76 -2.96
CA ASP A 266 -20.30 -28.92 -2.27
C ASP A 266 -19.79 -28.45 -0.90
N ARG A 267 -18.98 -29.27 -0.21
CA ARG A 267 -18.54 -29.00 1.17
C ARG A 267 -17.07 -28.63 1.31
N VAL A 268 -16.25 -28.74 0.26
CA VAL A 268 -14.81 -28.43 0.30
C VAL A 268 -14.46 -27.37 -0.75
N ALA A 269 -13.82 -26.30 -0.30
CA ALA A 269 -13.22 -25.28 -1.16
C ALA A 269 -11.70 -25.51 -1.21
N THR A 270 -11.20 -25.98 -2.36
CA THR A 270 -9.75 -26.12 -2.54
C THR A 270 -9.15 -24.87 -3.14
N PHE A 271 -8.03 -24.38 -2.60
CA PHE A 271 -7.30 -23.25 -3.17
C PHE A 271 -5.83 -23.58 -3.36
N VAL A 272 -5.27 -23.08 -4.46
CA VAL A 272 -3.85 -23.16 -4.81
C VAL A 272 -3.56 -22.11 -5.86
N PHE A 273 -2.35 -21.56 -5.91
CA PHE A 273 -2.00 -20.49 -6.84
C PHE A 273 -2.27 -20.77 -8.32
N LYS A 274 -2.21 -22.04 -8.73
CA LYS A 274 -2.45 -22.46 -10.13
C LYS A 274 -3.93 -22.57 -10.49
N LYS A 275 -4.84 -22.58 -9.51
CA LYS A 275 -6.29 -22.58 -9.77
C LYS A 275 -6.77 -21.14 -9.79
N GLU A 276 -7.75 -20.85 -10.65
CA GLU A 276 -8.37 -19.52 -10.71
C GLU A 276 -9.27 -19.31 -9.48
N GLU A 277 -10.03 -20.33 -9.10
CA GLU A 277 -10.91 -20.30 -7.94
C GLU A 277 -10.12 -20.12 -6.64
N PHE A 278 -10.47 -19.08 -5.88
CA PHE A 278 -9.85 -18.71 -4.61
C PHE A 278 -8.33 -18.54 -4.67
N ARG A 279 -7.78 -18.23 -5.85
CA ARG A 279 -6.33 -18.04 -6.07
C ARG A 279 -5.74 -17.07 -5.07
N SER A 280 -6.49 -16.01 -4.75
CA SER A 280 -6.05 -14.92 -3.89
C SER A 280 -5.76 -15.35 -2.45
N LEU A 281 -6.30 -16.49 -2.00
CA LEU A 281 -6.03 -17.08 -0.69
C LEU A 281 -4.65 -17.75 -0.61
N SER A 282 -3.98 -18.01 -1.74
CA SER A 282 -2.64 -18.58 -1.74
C SER A 282 -1.57 -17.54 -1.34
N ASN A 283 -0.53 -17.98 -0.59
CA ASN A 283 0.64 -17.15 -0.30
C ASN A 283 1.44 -16.76 -1.57
N PHE A 284 1.30 -17.56 -2.62
CA PHE A 284 1.96 -17.33 -3.90
C PHE A 284 1.27 -16.27 -4.76
N TRP A 285 0.05 -15.87 -4.40
CA TRP A 285 -0.66 -14.83 -5.13
C TRP A 285 0.07 -13.48 -4.98
N PRO A 286 0.41 -12.79 -6.10
CA PRO A 286 1.15 -11.54 -6.06
C PRO A 286 0.28 -10.42 -5.48
N CYS A 287 0.60 -10.01 -4.27
CA CYS A 287 -0.04 -8.89 -3.60
C CYS A 287 0.92 -8.27 -2.60
N LEU A 288 0.89 -6.95 -2.48
CA LEU A 288 1.60 -6.28 -1.38
C LEU A 288 1.10 -6.87 -0.05
N VAL A 289 1.98 -7.12 0.91
CA VAL A 289 1.64 -7.47 2.30
C VAL A 289 2.45 -6.57 3.22
N SER A 290 1.80 -5.94 4.20
CA SER A 290 2.49 -5.09 5.18
C SER A 290 2.35 -5.66 6.59
N ILE A 291 3.48 -5.92 7.25
CA ILE A 291 3.51 -6.38 8.65
C ILE A 291 4.03 -5.22 9.51
N VAL A 292 3.28 -4.91 10.57
CA VAL A 292 3.62 -3.83 11.51
C VAL A 292 4.23 -4.45 12.76
N ASP A 293 5.40 -3.97 13.15
CA ASP A 293 6.12 -4.45 14.33
C ASP A 293 6.66 -3.24 15.11
N GLY A 294 5.94 -2.87 16.17
CA GLY A 294 6.15 -1.62 16.87
C GLY A 294 5.88 -0.42 15.95
N GLU A 295 6.91 0.41 15.74
CA GLU A 295 6.85 1.58 14.86
C GLU A 295 7.30 1.29 13.42
N GLN A 296 7.81 0.09 13.14
CA GLN A 296 8.33 -0.28 11.84
C GLN A 296 7.25 -0.98 11.00
N VAL A 297 7.23 -0.66 9.70
CA VAL A 297 6.35 -1.30 8.71
C VAL A 297 7.21 -2.02 7.68
N TYR A 298 7.05 -3.32 7.58
CA TYR A 298 7.75 -4.15 6.59
C TYR A 298 6.80 -4.50 5.46
N GLN A 299 7.21 -4.19 4.23
CA GLN A 299 6.43 -4.45 3.03
C GLN A 299 7.03 -5.59 2.21
N TYR A 300 6.16 -6.47 1.72
CA TYR A 300 6.51 -7.68 0.99
C TYR A 300 5.69 -7.80 -0.29
N SER A 301 6.29 -8.37 -1.35
CA SER A 301 5.63 -8.49 -2.67
C SER A 301 4.58 -9.60 -2.78
N SER A 302 4.53 -10.54 -1.81
CA SER A 302 3.51 -11.57 -1.69
C SER A 302 3.44 -12.13 -0.26
N GLY A 303 2.46 -13.00 0.01
CA GLY A 303 2.41 -13.76 1.27
C GLY A 303 3.64 -14.65 1.46
N GLU A 304 4.19 -15.22 0.39
CA GLU A 304 5.40 -16.06 0.45
C GLU A 304 6.64 -15.25 0.81
N HIS A 305 6.77 -14.02 0.27
CA HIS A 305 7.82 -13.09 0.66
C HIS A 305 7.70 -12.71 2.13
N ALA A 306 6.49 -12.37 2.59
CA ALA A 306 6.24 -12.04 3.97
C ALA A 306 6.58 -13.21 4.90
N PHE A 307 6.13 -14.42 4.57
CA PHE A 307 6.36 -15.61 5.39
C PHE A 307 7.86 -15.89 5.59
N HIS A 308 8.65 -15.82 4.53
CA HIS A 308 10.10 -16.06 4.61
C HIS A 308 10.91 -14.86 5.10
N GLY A 309 10.50 -13.63 4.80
CA GLY A 309 11.12 -12.44 5.37
C GLY A 309 10.94 -12.40 6.89
N GLU A 310 9.70 -12.61 7.36
CA GLU A 310 9.38 -12.66 8.79
C GLU A 310 10.04 -13.84 9.50
N LYS A 311 10.25 -14.98 8.82
CA LYS A 311 11.03 -16.10 9.33
C LYS A 311 12.39 -15.66 9.84
N TYR A 312 13.22 -15.11 8.97
CA TYR A 312 14.58 -14.75 9.37
C TYR A 312 14.58 -13.51 10.28
N ARG A 313 13.68 -12.54 10.05
CA ARG A 313 13.58 -11.32 10.85
C ARG A 313 13.19 -11.60 12.30
N ARG A 314 12.19 -12.44 12.55
CA ARG A 314 11.77 -12.79 13.92
C ARG A 314 12.78 -13.70 14.59
N LEU A 315 13.39 -14.64 13.88
CA LEU A 315 14.48 -15.45 14.43
C LEU A 315 15.68 -14.58 14.85
N ALA A 316 16.03 -13.56 14.05
CA ALA A 316 17.09 -12.62 14.40
C ALA A 316 16.84 -11.95 15.77
N LYS A 317 15.60 -11.53 16.05
CA LYS A 317 15.23 -10.92 17.35
C LYS A 317 15.41 -11.84 18.55
N HIS A 318 15.40 -13.15 18.34
CA HIS A 318 15.57 -14.15 19.40
C HIS A 318 16.98 -14.75 19.46
N SER A 319 17.87 -14.39 18.53
CA SER A 319 19.27 -14.82 18.58
C SER A 319 19.99 -14.10 19.72
N LYS A 320 20.74 -14.86 20.52
CA LYS A 320 21.64 -14.31 21.55
C LYS A 320 23.02 -13.97 21.00
N ASP A 321 23.40 -14.58 19.89
CA ASP A 321 24.64 -14.27 19.17
C ASP A 321 24.40 -13.08 18.24
N ALA A 322 25.16 -12.01 18.46
CA ALA A 322 25.07 -10.76 17.69
C ALA A 322 25.47 -10.96 16.22
N ALA A 323 26.43 -11.84 15.93
CA ALA A 323 26.83 -12.13 14.56
C ALA A 323 25.70 -12.85 13.80
N ARG A 324 25.15 -13.90 14.42
CA ARG A 324 23.99 -14.62 13.87
C ARG A 324 22.74 -13.76 13.77
N GLN A 325 22.48 -12.88 14.74
CA GLN A 325 21.39 -11.91 14.69
C GLN A 325 21.52 -11.01 13.46
N THR A 326 22.71 -10.46 13.22
CA THR A 326 22.99 -9.60 12.07
C THR A 326 22.81 -10.36 10.76
N GLU A 327 23.35 -11.58 10.67
CA GLU A 327 23.24 -12.43 9.49
C GLU A 327 21.77 -12.72 9.13
N LEU A 328 20.96 -13.17 10.09
CA LEU A 328 19.54 -13.46 9.89
C LEU A 328 18.77 -12.20 9.49
N HIS A 329 19.05 -11.07 10.15
CA HIS A 329 18.41 -9.81 9.88
C HIS A 329 18.73 -9.31 8.46
N ASP A 330 19.99 -9.35 8.04
CA ASP A 330 20.40 -8.94 6.70
C ASP A 330 19.86 -9.89 5.63
N TYR A 331 19.83 -11.20 5.89
CA TYR A 331 19.21 -12.16 4.99
C TYR A 331 17.71 -11.89 4.81
N SER A 332 17.01 -11.48 5.87
CA SER A 332 15.57 -11.14 5.82
C SER A 332 15.25 -9.98 4.87
N LYS A 333 16.16 -9.01 4.71
CA LYS A 333 15.97 -7.83 3.87
C LYS A 333 15.78 -8.18 2.39
N GLN A 334 16.30 -9.32 1.94
CA GLN A 334 16.16 -9.76 0.54
C GLN A 334 14.72 -10.09 0.15
N PHE A 335 13.85 -10.35 1.14
CA PHE A 335 12.43 -10.67 0.90
C PHE A 335 11.54 -9.43 0.89
N LEU A 336 12.06 -8.27 1.32
CA LEU A 336 11.31 -7.02 1.30
C LEU A 336 10.94 -6.64 -0.14
N ARG A 337 9.90 -5.84 -0.28
CA ARG A 337 9.42 -5.35 -1.57
C ARG A 337 10.55 -4.63 -2.32
N CYS A 338 10.80 -5.05 -3.56
CA CYS A 338 11.65 -4.33 -4.52
C CYS A 338 10.76 -3.73 -5.62
N ASN A 339 11.06 -2.50 -6.06
CA ASN A 339 10.29 -1.80 -7.09
C ASN A 339 10.63 -2.28 -8.52
N ASP A 340 11.78 -2.92 -8.75
CA ASP A 340 12.28 -3.23 -10.09
C ASP A 340 12.44 -4.75 -10.33
N GLY A 341 11.39 -5.41 -10.83
CA GLY A 341 11.49 -6.81 -11.30
C GLY A 341 11.99 -7.80 -10.23
N GLY A 342 11.65 -7.54 -8.96
CA GLY A 342 12.18 -8.24 -7.80
C GLY A 342 11.93 -9.76 -7.77
N MET A 343 12.39 -10.38 -6.69
CA MET A 343 12.25 -11.81 -6.42
C MET A 343 10.80 -12.30 -6.68
N SER A 344 10.65 -13.40 -7.42
CA SER A 344 9.33 -14.03 -7.57
C SER A 344 8.92 -14.77 -6.29
N ALA A 345 7.64 -15.07 -6.10
CA ALA A 345 7.20 -15.90 -4.97
C ALA A 345 7.87 -17.29 -4.97
N LEU A 346 8.17 -17.83 -6.15
CA LEU A 346 8.90 -19.10 -6.27
C LEU A 346 10.36 -18.96 -5.84
N ASP A 347 11.00 -17.85 -6.18
CA ASP A 347 12.35 -17.54 -5.72
C ASP A 347 12.40 -17.33 -4.20
N ALA A 348 11.38 -16.66 -3.64
CA ALA A 348 11.23 -16.48 -2.21
C ALA A 348 11.10 -17.84 -1.51
N LYS A 349 10.28 -18.76 -2.02
CA LYS A 349 10.21 -20.13 -1.49
C LYS A 349 11.54 -20.86 -1.57
N ARG A 350 12.26 -20.73 -2.69
CA ARG A 350 13.55 -21.40 -2.89
C ARG A 350 14.61 -20.89 -1.92
N LYS A 351 14.74 -19.57 -1.77
CA LYS A 351 15.67 -18.89 -0.85
C LYS A 351 15.23 -18.93 0.62
N GLY A 352 13.94 -19.07 0.88
CA GLY A 352 13.40 -19.12 2.24
C GLY A 352 13.26 -20.54 2.81
N GLY A 353 13.22 -21.54 1.92
CA GLY A 353 13.11 -22.95 2.23
C GLY A 353 14.47 -23.67 2.29
N LYS A 354 14.55 -24.85 1.68
CA LYS A 354 15.73 -25.74 1.77
C LYS A 354 16.99 -25.21 1.07
N GLY A 355 16.83 -24.35 0.06
CA GLY A 355 17.95 -23.74 -0.66
C GLY A 355 18.43 -22.42 -0.05
N GLY A 356 17.88 -22.05 1.11
CA GLY A 356 18.14 -20.79 1.79
C GLY A 356 19.28 -20.81 2.80
N LEU A 357 19.36 -19.73 3.57
CA LEU A 357 20.16 -19.68 4.78
C LEU A 357 19.73 -20.79 5.74
N ARG A 358 20.66 -21.71 6.05
CA ARG A 358 20.38 -22.84 6.94
C ARG A 358 20.10 -22.34 8.34
N LEU A 359 19.03 -22.88 8.94
CA LEU A 359 18.70 -22.67 10.34
C LEU A 359 19.23 -23.84 11.17
N SER A 360 19.65 -23.53 12.39
CA SER A 360 19.95 -24.50 13.44
C SER A 360 18.67 -25.18 13.94
N GLU A 361 18.80 -26.33 14.60
CA GLU A 361 17.66 -27.05 15.16
C GLU A 361 16.83 -26.22 16.18
N PRO A 362 17.44 -25.44 17.10
CA PRO A 362 16.69 -24.54 17.97
C PRO A 362 15.91 -23.46 17.21
N GLU A 363 16.49 -22.88 16.16
CA GLU A 363 15.83 -21.88 15.31
C GLU A 363 14.64 -22.50 14.56
N LEU A 364 14.77 -23.73 14.06
CA LEU A 364 13.67 -24.46 13.42
C LEU A 364 12.51 -24.72 14.40
N LYS A 365 12.82 -25.21 15.62
CA LYS A 365 11.82 -25.44 16.67
C LYS A 365 11.10 -24.15 17.08
N LEU A 366 11.81 -23.03 17.12
CA LEU A 366 11.21 -21.72 17.37
C LEU A 366 10.32 -21.29 16.19
N TRP A 367 10.80 -21.48 14.96
CA TRP A 367 10.05 -21.14 13.75
C TRP A 367 8.75 -21.94 13.62
N ASP A 368 8.75 -23.23 13.97
CA ASP A 368 7.54 -24.06 13.94
C ASP A 368 6.40 -23.45 14.78
N LYS A 369 6.73 -22.77 15.88
CA LYS A 369 5.77 -22.04 16.72
C LYS A 369 5.38 -20.68 16.12
N VAL A 370 6.38 -19.87 15.79
CA VAL A 370 6.20 -18.48 15.34
C VAL A 370 5.54 -18.39 13.96
N SER A 371 5.73 -19.40 13.10
CA SER A 371 5.24 -19.40 11.73
C SER A 371 3.72 -19.35 11.61
N LEU A 372 2.99 -19.94 12.58
CA LEU A 372 1.53 -19.87 12.62
C LEU A 372 1.04 -18.44 12.86
N ASP A 373 1.69 -17.71 13.77
CA ASP A 373 1.32 -16.32 14.08
C ASP A 373 1.65 -15.40 12.90
N VAL A 374 2.83 -15.57 12.29
CA VAL A 374 3.19 -14.88 11.04
C VAL A 374 2.13 -15.13 9.97
N GLN A 375 1.71 -16.38 9.77
CA GLN A 375 0.73 -16.70 8.75
C GLN A 375 -0.65 -16.10 9.06
N ARG A 376 -1.07 -16.06 10.33
CA ARG A 376 -2.30 -15.37 10.75
C ARG A 376 -2.23 -13.87 10.48
N GLU A 377 -1.11 -13.23 10.76
CA GLU A 377 -0.92 -11.80 10.47
C GLU A 377 -0.99 -11.52 8.97
N ILE A 378 -0.34 -12.34 8.14
CA ILE A 378 -0.40 -12.25 6.67
C ILE A 378 -1.85 -12.40 6.19
N SER A 379 -2.54 -13.46 6.62
CA SER A 379 -3.92 -13.73 6.20
C SER A 379 -4.89 -12.62 6.65
N THR A 380 -4.77 -12.15 7.89
CA THR A 380 -5.58 -11.07 8.45
C THR A 380 -5.35 -9.76 7.70
N TRP A 381 -4.09 -9.40 7.46
CA TRP A 381 -3.75 -8.19 6.71
C TRP A 381 -4.33 -8.23 5.29
N LYS A 382 -4.18 -9.37 4.60
CA LYS A 382 -4.70 -9.52 3.22
C LYS A 382 -6.21 -9.33 3.17
N VAL A 383 -6.96 -9.92 4.08
CA VAL A 383 -8.42 -9.78 4.13
C VAL A 383 -8.86 -8.36 4.48
N ASN A 384 -8.16 -7.70 5.40
CA ASN A 384 -8.52 -6.34 5.81
C ASN A 384 -8.17 -5.28 4.77
N THR A 385 -7.17 -5.54 3.93
CA THR A 385 -6.62 -4.52 3.02
C THR A 385 -6.98 -4.77 1.56
N ILE A 386 -7.26 -6.02 1.17
CA ILE A 386 -7.50 -6.40 -0.23
C ILE A 386 -8.94 -6.91 -0.39
N PRO A 387 -9.84 -6.09 -0.99
CA PRO A 387 -11.26 -6.45 -1.14
C PRO A 387 -11.50 -7.79 -1.84
N MET A 388 -10.70 -8.11 -2.85
CA MET A 388 -10.83 -9.37 -3.59
C MET A 388 -10.49 -10.59 -2.72
N VAL A 389 -9.48 -10.51 -1.83
CA VAL A 389 -9.16 -11.61 -0.90
C VAL A 389 -10.31 -11.81 0.08
N ARG A 390 -10.86 -10.71 0.59
CA ARG A 390 -12.04 -10.75 1.48
C ARG A 390 -13.23 -11.41 0.79
N GLN A 391 -13.53 -11.01 -0.44
CA GLN A 391 -14.63 -11.56 -1.21
C GLN A 391 -14.44 -13.04 -1.50
N ASP A 392 -13.24 -13.45 -1.97
CA ASP A 392 -12.91 -14.85 -2.20
C ASP A 392 -13.08 -15.68 -0.93
N LEU A 393 -12.66 -15.16 0.23
CA LEU A 393 -12.82 -15.84 1.50
C LEU A 393 -14.30 -16.00 1.90
N LEU A 394 -15.11 -14.95 1.77
CA LEU A 394 -16.55 -15.00 2.06
C LEU A 394 -17.29 -15.94 1.09
N ASN A 395 -16.89 -15.97 -0.18
CA ASN A 395 -17.46 -16.86 -1.20
C ASN A 395 -17.22 -18.35 -0.89
N THR A 396 -16.32 -18.68 0.03
CA THR A 396 -16.14 -20.07 0.49
C THR A 396 -17.31 -20.54 1.35
N GLY A 397 -18.08 -19.61 1.95
CA GLY A 397 -19.22 -19.92 2.80
C GLY A 397 -18.82 -20.77 4.01
N THR A 398 -19.55 -21.84 4.27
CA THR A 398 -19.27 -22.80 5.35
C THR A 398 -18.36 -23.95 4.92
N ARG A 399 -17.86 -23.94 3.68
CA ARG A 399 -17.01 -25.02 3.15
C ARG A 399 -15.69 -25.11 3.90
N ILE A 400 -15.17 -26.33 3.97
CA ILE A 400 -13.84 -26.61 4.50
C ILE A 400 -12.81 -26.11 3.49
N LEU A 401 -11.94 -25.20 3.93
CA LEU A 401 -10.87 -24.67 3.11
C LEU A 401 -9.66 -25.61 3.13
N VAL A 402 -9.22 -26.08 1.96
CA VAL A 402 -8.08 -26.99 1.83
C VAL A 402 -7.02 -26.41 0.90
N HIS A 403 -5.82 -26.19 1.47
CA HIS A 403 -4.64 -25.85 0.68
C HIS A 403 -4.05 -27.13 0.08
N SER A 404 -4.36 -27.38 -1.20
CA SER A 404 -4.07 -28.69 -1.81
C SER A 404 -2.58 -28.88 -2.13
N ALA A 405 -2.00 -30.00 -1.64
CA ALA A 405 -0.71 -30.47 -2.12
C ALA A 405 -0.88 -31.26 -3.43
N MET A 406 -0.54 -30.62 -4.55
CA MET A 406 -0.52 -31.31 -5.84
C MET A 406 0.50 -32.47 -5.81
N ARG A 407 0.09 -33.64 -6.34
CA ARG A 407 0.95 -34.82 -6.57
C ARG A 407 1.52 -35.49 -5.30
N THR A 408 0.92 -35.27 -4.13
CA THR A 408 1.30 -35.99 -2.91
C THR A 408 0.35 -37.17 -2.66
N SER A 409 0.91 -38.35 -2.40
CA SER A 409 0.13 -39.54 -2.06
C SER A 409 -0.62 -39.33 -0.74
N GLU A 410 -1.69 -40.09 -0.50
CA GLU A 410 -2.43 -40.02 0.78
C GLU A 410 -1.53 -40.41 1.96
N LYS A 411 -0.67 -41.42 1.77
CA LYS A 411 0.31 -41.86 2.75
C LYS A 411 1.34 -40.79 3.12
N ASP A 412 1.71 -39.93 2.17
CA ASP A 412 2.65 -38.83 2.43
C ASP A 412 1.98 -37.55 2.92
N MET A 413 0.66 -37.44 2.77
CA MET A 413 -0.09 -36.25 3.18
C MET A 413 0.00 -36.00 4.68
N VAL A 414 0.06 -37.06 5.49
CA VAL A 414 0.17 -36.98 6.96
C VAL A 414 1.44 -36.24 7.42
N LYS A 415 2.47 -36.18 6.58
CA LYS A 415 3.74 -35.47 6.86
C LYS A 415 3.70 -34.00 6.46
N LYS A 416 2.65 -33.56 5.74
CA LYS A 416 2.51 -32.18 5.25
C LYS A 416 1.91 -31.33 6.36
N PHE A 417 2.65 -30.31 6.78
CA PHE A 417 2.18 -29.39 7.82
C PHE A 417 1.19 -28.36 7.25
N TRP A 418 1.56 -27.69 6.16
CA TRP A 418 0.78 -26.57 5.62
C TRP A 418 -0.34 -27.00 4.67
N GLU A 419 -0.12 -28.07 3.92
CA GLU A 419 -1.06 -28.57 2.93
C GLU A 419 -1.98 -29.66 3.48
N GLY A 420 -3.06 -29.95 2.74
CA GLY A 420 -3.93 -31.08 3.01
C GLY A 420 -4.63 -31.64 1.77
N LYS A 421 -5.38 -32.72 1.98
CA LYS A 421 -6.24 -33.36 0.97
C LYS A 421 -7.52 -33.83 1.64
N ALA A 422 -8.67 -33.35 1.17
CA ALA A 422 -9.96 -33.86 1.61
C ALA A 422 -10.29 -35.18 0.90
N ILE A 423 -10.78 -36.15 1.65
CA ILE A 423 -11.30 -37.43 1.19
C ILE A 423 -12.63 -37.71 1.89
N VAL A 424 -13.45 -38.59 1.32
CA VAL A 424 -14.63 -39.15 2.00
C VAL A 424 -14.23 -40.51 2.55
N ASN A 425 -14.39 -40.72 3.86
CA ASN A 425 -14.06 -42.00 4.50
C ASN A 425 -15.15 -43.07 4.23
N GLU A 426 -14.94 -44.29 4.73
CA GLU A 426 -15.89 -45.40 4.58
C GLU A 426 -17.27 -45.14 5.21
N HIS A 427 -17.36 -44.14 6.11
CA HIS A 427 -18.60 -43.72 6.77
C HIS A 427 -19.31 -42.57 6.05
N GLY A 428 -18.81 -42.10 4.90
CA GLY A 428 -19.38 -40.97 4.17
C GLY A 428 -19.01 -39.59 4.76
N GLU A 429 -18.04 -39.53 5.68
CA GLU A 429 -17.61 -38.29 6.32
C GLU A 429 -16.41 -37.68 5.59
N ILE A 430 -16.37 -36.36 5.54
CA ILE A 430 -15.24 -35.64 4.92
C ILE A 430 -14.11 -35.53 5.94
N VAL A 431 -12.97 -36.13 5.62
CA VAL A 431 -11.74 -36.09 6.40
C VAL A 431 -10.67 -35.34 5.62
N VAL A 432 -9.96 -34.42 6.29
CA VAL A 432 -8.80 -33.72 5.71
C VAL A 432 -7.53 -34.39 6.17
N LEU A 433 -6.83 -35.06 5.25
CA LEU A 433 -5.49 -35.59 5.48
C LEU A 433 -4.46 -34.46 5.50
N GLY A 434 -3.41 -34.61 6.31
CA GLY A 434 -2.36 -33.61 6.51
C GLY A 434 -2.73 -32.53 7.54
N GLY A 435 -1.82 -31.59 7.78
CA GLY A 435 -2.01 -30.54 8.76
C GLY A 435 -3.01 -29.48 8.32
N ASN A 436 -3.04 -29.15 7.02
CA ASN A 436 -3.87 -28.12 6.40
C ASN A 436 -3.91 -26.80 7.19
N TRP A 437 -2.78 -26.43 7.82
CA TRP A 437 -2.75 -25.27 8.71
C TRP A 437 -3.10 -23.96 8.00
N LEU A 438 -2.75 -23.81 6.71
CA LEU A 438 -3.12 -22.62 5.95
C LEU A 438 -4.64 -22.54 5.75
N GLY A 439 -5.31 -23.65 5.43
CA GLY A 439 -6.76 -23.71 5.31
C GLY A 439 -7.46 -23.41 6.64
N LYS A 440 -6.96 -23.97 7.74
CA LYS A 440 -7.46 -23.70 9.10
C LYS A 440 -7.35 -22.22 9.48
N ILE A 441 -6.20 -21.59 9.24
CA ILE A 441 -6.00 -20.16 9.50
C ILE A 441 -6.99 -19.31 8.69
N TRP A 442 -7.23 -19.64 7.42
CA TRP A 442 -8.22 -18.92 6.63
C TRP A 442 -9.64 -19.05 7.19
N MET A 443 -10.04 -20.22 7.66
CA MET A 443 -11.32 -20.40 8.35
C MET A 443 -11.37 -19.58 9.65
N GLU A 444 -10.31 -19.60 10.46
CA GLU A 444 -10.20 -18.76 11.67
C GLU A 444 -10.35 -17.26 11.36
N VAL A 445 -9.77 -16.79 10.25
CA VAL A 445 -9.89 -15.39 9.80
C VAL A 445 -11.30 -15.10 9.28
N ARG A 446 -11.89 -16.02 8.50
CA ARG A 446 -13.26 -15.89 7.97
C ARG A 446 -14.27 -15.74 9.09
N ASP A 447 -14.16 -16.54 10.14
CA ASP A 447 -15.11 -16.58 11.25
C ASP A 447 -15.07 -15.29 12.11
N LYS A 448 -14.08 -14.41 11.87
CA LYS A 448 -13.95 -13.10 12.52
C LYS A 448 -14.48 -11.93 11.67
N LEU A 449 -14.88 -12.17 10.41
CA LEU A 449 -15.44 -11.16 9.51
C LEU A 449 -16.93 -10.97 9.73
#